data_AF-A0A924WI88-F1
#
_entry.id   AF-A0A924WI88-F1
#
_cell.length_a   1.000
_cell.length_b   1.000
_cell.length_c   1.000
_cell.angle_alpha   90.00
_cell.angle_beta   90.00
_cell.angle_gamma   90.00
#
_symmetry.space_group_name_H-M   'P 1'
#
loop_
_entity.id
_entity.type
_entity.pdbx_description
1 polymer ?
#
loop_
_entity_poly.entity_id
_entity_poly.type
_entity_poly.pdbx_seq_one_letter_code
_entity_poly.pdbx_strand_id
1 'polypeptide(L)'
;MEQDPPNNEILQGLTPDQKKHIESLQQALIEAKQRGLRFEEEWSSLFDQNKTLREENHRIQHGYEDLRIQKGGFGFKMLLLSGLGGFVTALVLCFVYLKLKPKDPHIVALQNFRREHLFEYELALSKKQFEEVKISLEKEIKTPENQPIKTEIEILRELIEAAEKGCE
;
A
#
# COMPACT_ATOMS: atom_id res chain seq x y z
N MET A 1 -61.69 -31.55 13.05
CA MET A 1 -62.60 -31.65 14.22
C MET A 1 -64.00 -31.62 13.65
N GLU A 2 -64.67 -32.76 13.68
CA GLU A 2 -66.06 -32.91 13.24
C GLU A 2 -66.96 -31.93 13.99
N GLN A 3 -67.79 -31.19 13.26
CA GLN A 3 -68.88 -30.42 13.84
C GLN A 3 -70.06 -31.36 14.01
N ASP A 4 -70.39 -31.69 15.26
CA ASP A 4 -71.64 -32.37 15.58
C ASP A 4 -72.83 -31.53 15.10
N PRO A 5 -73.87 -32.13 14.50
CA PRO A 5 -75.06 -31.40 14.08
C PRO A 5 -75.78 -30.82 15.31
N PRO A 6 -76.39 -29.62 15.20
CA PRO A 6 -77.10 -29.03 16.33
C PRO A 6 -78.30 -29.92 16.68
N ASN A 7 -78.36 -30.33 17.95
CA ASN A 7 -79.44 -31.11 18.52
C ASN A 7 -80.77 -30.32 18.38
N ASN A 8 -81.58 -30.68 17.39
CA ASN A 8 -82.81 -29.97 17.00
C ASN A 8 -83.94 -30.07 18.04
N GLU A 9 -83.77 -30.82 19.13
CA GLU A 9 -84.79 -30.99 20.18
C GLU A 9 -84.86 -29.80 21.16
N ILE A 10 -83.81 -28.99 21.28
CA ILE A 10 -83.80 -27.84 22.20
C ILE A 10 -84.61 -26.65 21.63
N LEU A 11 -84.85 -26.60 20.32
CA LEU A 11 -85.48 -25.46 19.63
C LEU A 11 -87.02 -25.44 19.64
N GLN A 12 -87.68 -26.51 20.10
CA GLN A 12 -89.15 -26.63 20.07
C GLN A 12 -89.85 -25.94 21.26
N GLY A 13 -89.12 -25.53 22.31
CA GLY A 13 -89.68 -24.86 23.50
C GLY A 13 -89.35 -23.37 23.68
N LEU A 14 -88.65 -22.74 22.73
CA LEU A 14 -88.18 -21.35 22.88
C LEU A 14 -89.24 -20.31 22.49
N THR A 15 -89.40 -19.27 23.32
CA THR A 15 -90.18 -18.07 23.01
C THR A 15 -89.63 -17.35 21.76
N PRO A 16 -90.49 -16.69 20.96
CA PRO A 16 -90.08 -16.07 19.70
C PRO A 16 -88.95 -15.04 19.84
N ASP A 17 -88.87 -14.35 20.99
CA ASP A 17 -87.79 -13.41 21.29
C ASP A 17 -86.44 -14.09 21.52
N GLN A 18 -86.42 -15.29 22.10
CA GLN A 18 -85.18 -16.06 22.28
C GLN A 18 -84.65 -16.58 20.94
N LYS A 19 -85.54 -16.95 20.00
CA LYS A 19 -85.15 -17.36 18.64
C LYS A 19 -84.49 -16.20 17.87
N LYS A 20 -85.09 -15.00 17.91
CA LYS A 20 -84.50 -13.80 17.32
C LYS A 20 -83.15 -13.45 17.94
N HIS A 21 -82.99 -13.62 19.24
CA HIS A 21 -81.72 -13.34 19.90
C HIS A 21 -80.62 -14.34 19.47
N ILE A 22 -80.95 -15.63 19.37
CA ILE A 22 -80.03 -16.66 18.87
C ILE A 22 -79.63 -16.39 17.43
N GLU A 23 -80.56 -16.01 16.56
CA GLU A 23 -80.27 -15.64 15.17
C GLU A 23 -79.35 -14.42 15.10
N SER A 24 -79.59 -13.39 15.92
CA SER A 24 -78.72 -12.20 15.98
C SER A 24 -77.30 -12.53 16.47
N LEU A 25 -77.18 -13.44 17.44
CA LEU A 25 -75.90 -13.91 17.95
C LEU A 25 -75.16 -14.77 16.92
N GLN A 26 -75.87 -15.62 16.17
CA GLN A 26 -75.28 -16.39 15.07
C GLN A 26 -74.78 -15.48 13.96
N GLN A 27 -75.55 -14.45 13.60
CA GLN A 27 -75.15 -13.47 12.60
C GLN A 27 -73.92 -12.67 13.07
N ALA A 28 -73.89 -12.22 14.33
CA ALA A 28 -72.74 -11.54 14.92
C ALA A 28 -71.50 -12.44 14.97
N LEU A 29 -71.65 -13.75 15.23
CA LEU A 29 -70.55 -14.72 15.23
C LEU A 29 -70.00 -14.92 13.81
N ILE A 30 -70.88 -15.04 12.80
CA ILE A 30 -70.47 -15.15 11.40
C ILE A 30 -69.73 -13.88 10.96
N GLU A 31 -70.24 -12.71 11.31
CA GLU A 31 -69.60 -11.43 10.99
C GLU A 31 -68.25 -11.28 11.69
N ALA A 32 -68.15 -11.67 12.97
CA ALA A 32 -66.89 -11.66 13.72
C ALA A 32 -65.85 -12.61 13.10
N LYS A 33 -66.27 -13.81 12.66
CA LYS A 33 -65.39 -14.75 11.94
C LYS A 33 -64.91 -14.19 10.61
N GLN A 34 -65.80 -13.57 9.82
CA GLN A 34 -65.43 -12.94 8.55
C GLN A 34 -64.44 -11.78 8.75
N ARG A 35 -64.63 -10.95 9.79
CA ARG A 35 -63.67 -9.90 10.13
C ARG A 35 -62.33 -10.49 10.56
N GLY A 36 -62.33 -11.55 11.37
CA GLY A 36 -61.12 -12.24 11.79
C GLY A 36 -60.27 -12.74 10.61
N LEU A 37 -60.92 -13.38 9.64
CA LEU A 37 -60.25 -13.86 8.41
C LEU A 37 -59.66 -12.70 7.59
N ARG A 38 -60.41 -11.60 7.43
CA ARG A 38 -59.89 -10.41 6.73
C ARG A 38 -58.68 -9.80 7.43
N PHE A 39 -58.73 -9.69 8.76
CA PHE A 39 -57.60 -9.17 9.53
C PHE A 39 -56.37 -10.06 9.42
N GLU A 40 -56.54 -11.38 9.36
CA GLU A 40 -55.44 -12.32 9.17
C GLU A 40 -54.78 -12.16 7.80
N GLU A 41 -55.59 -12.03 6.74
CA GLU A 41 -55.11 -11.76 5.38
C GLU A 41 -54.39 -10.41 5.28
N GLU A 42 -55.00 -9.33 5.83
CA GLU A 42 -54.41 -7.99 5.84
C GLU A 42 -53.09 -7.98 6.61
N TRP A 43 -53.05 -8.62 7.78
CA TRP A 43 -51.85 -8.71 8.61
C TRP A 43 -50.72 -9.47 7.90
N SER A 44 -51.03 -10.61 7.25
CA SER A 44 -50.04 -11.34 6.47
C SER A 44 -49.48 -10.48 5.34
N SER A 45 -50.34 -9.76 4.61
CA SER A 45 -49.91 -8.89 3.51
C SER A 45 -49.01 -7.74 3.99
N LEU A 46 -49.33 -7.14 5.13
CA LEU A 46 -48.53 -6.08 5.76
C LEU A 46 -47.21 -6.59 6.31
N PHE A 47 -47.19 -7.83 6.81
CA PHE A 47 -45.98 -8.47 7.28
C PHE A 47 -45.00 -8.72 6.12
N ASP A 48 -45.50 -9.25 5.01
CA ASP A 48 -44.70 -9.50 3.81
C ASP A 48 -44.16 -8.19 3.21
N GLN A 49 -44.99 -7.14 3.13
CA GLN A 49 -44.55 -5.81 2.71
C GLN A 49 -43.48 -5.21 3.63
N ASN A 50 -43.62 -5.36 4.95
CA ASN A 50 -42.58 -4.88 5.87
C ASN A 50 -41.28 -5.66 5.72
N LYS A 51 -41.36 -6.96 5.42
CA LYS A 51 -40.18 -7.78 5.19
C LYS A 51 -39.43 -7.33 3.94
N THR A 52 -40.13 -7.11 2.82
CA THR A 52 -39.51 -6.62 1.58
C THR A 52 -38.88 -5.24 1.78
N LEU A 53 -39.58 -4.33 2.47
CA LEU A 53 -39.04 -3.00 2.79
C LEU A 53 -37.76 -3.07 3.62
N ARG A 54 -37.66 -3.99 4.59
CA ARG A 54 -36.43 -4.19 5.37
C ARG A 54 -35.29 -4.68 4.50
N GLU A 55 -35.55 -5.65 3.62
CA GLU A 55 -34.55 -6.19 2.69
C GLU A 55 -34.05 -5.11 1.72
N GLU A 56 -34.94 -4.30 1.18
CA GLU A 56 -34.59 -3.17 0.31
C GLU A 56 -33.77 -2.11 1.04
N ASN A 57 -34.16 -1.78 2.28
CA ASN A 57 -33.44 -0.79 3.08
C ASN A 57 -32.02 -1.28 3.42
N HIS A 58 -31.86 -2.56 3.77
CA HIS A 58 -30.54 -3.17 3.93
C HIS A 58 -29.71 -3.13 2.65
N ARG A 59 -30.32 -3.43 1.49
CA ARG A 59 -29.64 -3.34 0.20
C ARG A 59 -29.16 -1.91 -0.09
N ILE A 60 -29.98 -0.90 0.20
CA ILE A 60 -29.63 0.51 0.02
C ILE A 60 -28.49 0.91 0.97
N GLN A 61 -28.54 0.48 2.23
CA GLN A 61 -27.47 0.74 3.19
C GLN A 61 -26.13 0.15 2.73
N HIS A 62 -26.12 -1.11 2.29
CA HIS A 62 -24.93 -1.73 1.73
C HIS A 62 -24.42 -0.99 0.49
N GLY A 63 -25.32 -0.62 -0.42
CA GLY A 63 -24.96 0.19 -1.58
C GLY A 63 -24.33 1.53 -1.19
N TYR A 64 -24.88 2.21 -0.17
CA TYR A 64 -24.32 3.47 0.33
C TYR A 64 -22.94 3.28 0.97
N GLU A 65 -22.73 2.21 1.73
CA GLU A 65 -21.43 1.89 2.32
C GLU A 65 -20.38 1.59 1.26
N ASP A 66 -20.73 0.82 0.23
CA ASP A 66 -19.86 0.53 -0.91
C ASP A 66 -19.51 1.81 -1.67
N LEU A 67 -20.51 2.66 -1.96
CA LEU A 67 -20.32 3.97 -2.58
C LEU A 67 -19.43 4.89 -1.72
N ARG A 68 -19.57 4.84 -0.39
CA ARG A 68 -18.74 5.60 0.55
C ARG A 68 -17.30 5.11 0.53
N ILE A 69 -17.07 3.79 0.53
CA ILE A 69 -15.74 3.19 0.46
C ILE A 69 -15.08 3.49 -0.89
N GLN A 70 -15.85 3.46 -1.99
CA GLN A 70 -15.34 3.77 -3.32
C GLN A 70 -14.94 5.25 -3.46
N LYS A 71 -15.77 6.18 -2.95
CA LYS A 71 -15.47 7.61 -2.97
C LYS A 71 -14.37 8.01 -1.98
N GLY A 72 -14.36 7.42 -0.78
CA GLY A 72 -13.35 7.67 0.25
C GLY A 72 -11.99 7.01 -0.06
N GLY A 73 -12.00 5.83 -0.68
CA GLY A 73 -10.80 5.08 -1.04
C GLY A 73 -10.07 5.60 -2.28
N PHE A 74 -10.74 6.40 -3.12
CA PHE A 74 -10.12 6.99 -4.32
C PHE A 74 -8.97 7.94 -3.96
N GLY A 75 -9.14 8.78 -2.92
CA GLY A 75 -8.13 9.72 -2.46
C GLY A 75 -6.87 9.01 -1.93
N PHE A 76 -7.05 7.96 -1.14
CA PHE A 76 -5.92 7.18 -0.60
C PHE A 76 -5.18 6.39 -1.68
N LYS A 77 -5.89 5.79 -2.64
CA LYS A 77 -5.26 5.11 -3.78
C LYS A 77 -4.49 6.08 -4.68
N MET A 78 -5.03 7.26 -4.95
CA MET A 78 -4.34 8.31 -5.70
C MET A 78 -3.13 8.87 -4.94
N LEU A 79 -3.25 9.06 -3.63
CA LEU A 79 -2.13 9.49 -2.78
C LEU A 79 -1.01 8.46 -2.79
N LEU A 80 -1.34 7.17 -2.64
CA LEU A 80 -0.36 6.08 -2.73
C LEU A 80 0.31 6.03 -4.09
N LEU A 81 -0.46 6.17 -5.19
CA LEU A 81 0.08 6.14 -6.55
C LEU A 81 1.05 7.31 -6.78
N SER A 82 0.67 8.51 -6.33
CA SER A 82 1.49 9.72 -6.41
C SER A 82 2.76 9.60 -5.56
N GLY A 83 2.64 9.08 -4.33
CA GLY A 83 3.76 8.86 -3.42
C GLY A 83 4.76 7.83 -3.96
N LEU A 84 4.28 6.73 -4.54
CA LEU A 84 5.12 5.72 -5.18
C LEU A 84 5.84 6.30 -6.41
N GLY A 85 5.14 7.08 -7.22
CA GLY A 85 5.73 7.77 -8.37
C GLY A 85 6.87 8.70 -7.95
N GLY A 86 6.64 9.53 -6.91
CA GLY A 86 7.67 10.41 -6.36
C GLY A 86 8.86 9.67 -5.74
N PHE A 87 8.62 8.52 -5.10
CA PHE A 87 9.69 7.70 -4.55
C PHE A 87 10.57 7.09 -5.63
N VAL A 88 9.97 6.55 -6.69
CA VAL A 88 10.72 5.97 -7.82
C VAL A 88 11.56 7.04 -8.53
N THR A 89 11.02 8.23 -8.77
CA THR A 89 11.78 9.31 -9.40
C THR A 89 12.94 9.78 -8.52
N ALA A 90 12.74 9.89 -7.21
CA ALA A 90 13.81 10.22 -6.27
C ALA A 90 14.94 9.18 -6.27
N LEU A 91 14.61 7.88 -6.32
CA LEU A 91 15.61 6.82 -6.43
C LEU A 91 16.42 6.90 -7.73
N VAL A 92 15.75 7.14 -8.86
CA VAL A 92 16.41 7.33 -10.14
C VAL A 92 17.35 8.54 -10.09
N LEU A 93 16.90 9.67 -9.53
CA LEU A 93 17.71 10.87 -9.40
C LEU A 93 18.94 10.62 -8.51
N CYS A 94 18.77 9.90 -7.40
CA CYS A 94 19.85 9.55 -6.48
C CYS A 94 20.88 8.63 -7.15
N PHE A 95 20.42 7.65 -7.92
CA PHE A 95 21.31 6.77 -8.69
C PHE A 95 22.10 7.53 -9.76
N VAL A 96 21.43 8.41 -10.51
CA VAL A 96 22.08 9.27 -11.50
C VAL A 96 23.10 10.17 -10.81
N TYR A 97 22.76 10.82 -9.69
CA TYR A 97 23.68 11.66 -8.94
C TYR A 97 24.92 10.90 -8.46
N LEU A 98 24.77 9.69 -7.92
CA LEU A 98 25.89 8.87 -7.49
C LEU A 98 26.77 8.41 -8.66
N LYS A 99 26.17 8.12 -9.83
CA LYS A 99 26.91 7.72 -11.03
C LYS A 99 27.58 8.89 -11.75
N LEU A 100 26.96 10.08 -11.74
CA LEU A 100 27.51 11.29 -12.35
C LEU A 100 28.46 12.06 -11.44
N LYS A 101 28.55 11.71 -10.14
CA LYS A 101 29.50 12.34 -9.23
C LYS A 101 30.89 12.21 -9.87
N PRO A 102 31.53 13.31 -10.29
CA PRO A 102 32.85 13.24 -10.90
C PRO A 102 33.77 12.61 -9.86
N LYS A 103 34.41 11.49 -10.22
CA LYS A 103 35.48 10.95 -9.39
C LYS A 103 36.53 12.05 -9.26
N ASP A 104 36.96 12.35 -8.03
CA ASP A 104 37.92 13.41 -7.80
C ASP A 104 39.14 13.19 -8.70
N PRO A 105 39.52 14.16 -9.54
CA PRO A 105 40.59 13.99 -10.52
C PRO A 105 41.91 13.61 -9.85
N HIS A 106 42.12 14.04 -8.60
CA HIS A 106 43.21 13.62 -7.75
C HIS A 106 43.24 12.10 -7.49
N ILE A 107 42.10 11.50 -7.15
CA ILE A 107 42.04 10.05 -6.84
C ILE A 107 42.29 9.23 -8.11
N VAL A 108 41.76 9.70 -9.25
CA VAL A 108 41.96 9.02 -10.54
C VAL A 108 43.41 9.11 -10.99
N ALA A 109 44.01 10.30 -10.93
CA ALA A 109 45.42 10.50 -11.27
C ALA A 109 46.34 9.69 -10.35
N LEU A 110 46.10 9.68 -9.04
CA LEU A 110 46.88 8.91 -8.08
C LEU A 110 46.78 7.40 -8.32
N GLN A 111 45.59 6.88 -8.65
CA GLN A 111 45.41 5.47 -8.97
C GLN A 111 46.16 5.06 -10.25
N ASN A 112 46.12 5.91 -11.28
CA ASN A 112 46.84 5.66 -12.53
C ASN A 112 48.36 5.68 -12.30
N PHE A 113 48.86 6.73 -11.64
CA PHE A 113 50.27 6.86 -11.27
C PHE A 113 50.78 5.66 -10.47
N ARG A 114 50.04 5.22 -9.44
CA ARG A 114 50.41 4.04 -8.64
C ARG A 114 50.43 2.76 -9.46
N ARG A 115 49.51 2.62 -10.42
CA ARG A 115 49.43 1.41 -11.24
C ARG A 115 50.60 1.32 -12.23
N GLU A 116 51.01 2.46 -12.78
CA GLU A 116 52.02 2.53 -13.82
C GLU A 116 53.44 2.54 -13.26
N HIS A 117 53.69 3.30 -12.19
CA HIS A 117 55.07 3.64 -11.80
C HIS A 117 55.54 3.02 -10.48
N LEU A 118 54.62 2.61 -9.59
CA LEU A 118 54.98 2.13 -8.26
C LEU A 118 55.83 0.85 -8.31
N PHE A 119 55.48 -0.10 -9.17
CA PHE A 119 56.25 -1.34 -9.34
C PHE A 119 57.64 -1.11 -9.93
N GLU A 120 57.76 -0.19 -10.90
CA GLU A 120 59.04 0.14 -11.52
C GLU A 120 59.98 0.81 -10.52
N TYR A 121 59.45 1.72 -9.70
CA TYR A 121 60.20 2.38 -8.64
C TYR A 121 60.61 1.44 -7.51
N GLU A 122 59.73 0.55 -7.06
CA GLU A 122 60.10 -0.48 -6.06
C GLU A 122 61.24 -1.37 -6.57
N LEU A 123 61.19 -1.79 -7.84
CA LEU A 123 62.24 -2.60 -8.44
C LEU A 123 63.56 -1.83 -8.57
N ALA A 124 63.53 -0.57 -9.03
CA ALA A 124 64.73 0.25 -9.18
C ALA A 124 65.38 0.58 -7.81
N LEU A 125 64.57 0.84 -6.78
CA LEU A 125 65.04 1.04 -5.41
C LEU A 125 65.71 -0.23 -4.86
N SER A 126 65.17 -1.42 -5.15
CA SER A 126 65.80 -2.69 -4.75
C SER A 126 67.20 -2.91 -5.35
N LYS A 127 67.45 -2.33 -6.54
CA LYS A 127 68.74 -2.36 -7.24
C LYS A 127 69.67 -1.22 -6.86
N LYS A 128 69.28 -0.36 -5.90
CA LYS A 128 69.99 0.86 -5.50
C LYS A 128 70.17 1.90 -6.61
N GLN A 129 69.31 1.89 -7.63
CA GLN A 129 69.35 2.85 -8.74
C GLN A 129 68.54 4.12 -8.39
N PHE A 130 68.98 4.85 -7.36
CA PHE A 130 68.25 6.00 -6.82
C PHE A 130 68.18 7.19 -7.81
N GLU A 131 69.23 7.45 -8.59
CA GLU A 131 69.26 8.51 -9.60
C GLU A 131 68.24 8.30 -10.73
N GLU A 132 68.08 7.06 -11.21
CA GLU A 132 67.14 6.73 -12.28
C GLU A 132 65.68 6.98 -11.86
N VAL A 133 65.36 6.71 -10.60
CA VAL A 133 64.04 6.97 -10.01
C VAL A 133 63.80 8.47 -9.88
N LYS A 134 64.80 9.26 -9.43
CA LYS A 134 64.68 10.72 -9.34
C LYS A 134 64.42 11.37 -10.69
N ILE A 135 65.17 10.98 -11.73
CA ILE A 135 65.01 11.52 -13.09
C ILE A 135 63.62 11.19 -13.64
N SER A 136 63.10 10.00 -13.33
CA SER A 136 61.76 9.57 -13.77
C SER A 136 60.66 10.35 -13.06
N LEU A 137 60.76 10.53 -11.74
CA LEU A 137 59.85 11.38 -10.95
C LEU A 137 59.83 12.83 -11.44
N GLU A 138 60.97 13.41 -11.81
CA GLU A 138 61.04 14.78 -12.35
C GLU A 138 60.35 14.93 -13.71
N LYS A 139 60.39 13.88 -14.54
CA LYS A 139 59.65 13.86 -15.81
C LYS A 139 58.15 13.77 -15.55
N GLU A 140 57.74 12.99 -14.56
CA GLU A 140 56.34 12.82 -14.21
C GLU A 140 55.70 14.06 -13.58
N ILE A 141 56.46 14.84 -12.79
CA ILE A 141 56.01 16.14 -12.26
C ILE A 141 55.64 17.13 -13.38
N LYS A 142 56.29 17.02 -14.55
CA LYS A 142 56.04 17.90 -15.71
C LYS A 142 54.84 17.45 -16.54
N THR A 143 54.30 16.26 -16.29
CA THR A 143 53.19 15.71 -17.07
C THR A 143 51.86 16.34 -16.62
N PRO A 144 51.04 16.87 -17.55
CA PRO A 144 49.82 17.60 -17.20
C PRO A 144 48.79 16.73 -16.44
N GLU A 145 48.80 15.42 -16.67
CA GLU A 145 47.89 14.46 -16.01
C GLU A 145 48.20 14.27 -14.51
N ASN A 146 49.45 14.51 -14.10
CA ASN A 146 49.93 14.35 -12.72
C ASN A 146 49.93 15.66 -11.91
N GLN A 147 49.47 16.77 -12.49
CA GLN A 147 49.34 18.03 -11.75
C GLN A 147 48.54 17.95 -10.44
N PRO A 148 47.41 17.21 -10.34
CA PRO A 148 46.68 17.15 -9.09
C PRO A 148 47.41 16.38 -7.98
N ILE A 149 48.39 15.53 -8.33
CA ILE A 149 49.17 14.70 -7.38
C ILE A 149 50.61 15.21 -7.19
N LYS A 150 50.93 16.40 -7.71
CA LYS A 150 52.28 16.96 -7.71
C LYS A 150 52.95 16.96 -6.34
N THR A 151 52.21 17.36 -5.30
CA THR A 151 52.70 17.39 -3.91
C THR A 151 53.07 16.00 -3.40
N GLU A 152 52.32 14.97 -3.79
CA GLU A 152 52.59 13.60 -3.36
C GLU A 152 53.85 13.04 -4.05
N ILE A 153 54.05 13.38 -5.33
CA ILE A 153 55.26 13.03 -6.08
C ILE A 153 56.49 13.75 -5.50
N GLU A 154 56.35 15.02 -5.10
CA GLU A 154 57.42 15.78 -4.43
C GLU A 154 57.81 15.16 -3.08
N ILE A 155 56.83 14.77 -2.25
CA ILE A 155 57.10 14.05 -1.00
C ILE A 155 57.82 12.73 -1.27
N LEU A 156 57.42 11.99 -2.31
CA LEU A 156 58.05 10.73 -2.69
C LEU A 156 59.52 10.94 -3.07
N ARG A 157 59.82 12.02 -3.80
CA ARG A 157 61.20 12.41 -4.14
C ARG A 157 62.02 12.72 -2.89
N GLU A 158 61.48 13.52 -1.96
CA GLU A 158 62.16 13.86 -0.70
C GLU A 158 62.43 12.62 0.16
N LEU A 159 61.49 11.67 0.20
CA LEU A 159 61.68 10.38 0.88
C LEU A 159 62.82 9.58 0.26
N ILE A 160 62.93 9.56 -1.07
CA ILE A 160 64.00 8.87 -1.77
C ILE A 160 65.36 9.55 -1.52
N GLU A 161 65.41 10.88 -1.51
CA GLU A 161 66.62 11.64 -1.15
C GLU A 161 67.06 11.39 0.31
N ALA A 162 66.11 11.29 1.23
CA ALA A 162 66.40 10.94 2.62
C ALA A 162 66.88 9.49 2.76
N ALA A 163 66.29 8.56 2.00
CA ALA A 163 66.69 7.15 1.99
C ALA A 163 68.10 6.94 1.42
N GLU A 164 68.47 7.70 0.39
CA GLU A 164 69.83 7.70 -0.17
C GLU A 164 70.86 8.18 0.86
N LYS A 165 70.62 9.31 1.53
CA LYS A 165 71.49 9.85 2.59
C LYS A 165 71.62 8.94 3.82
N GLY A 166 70.63 8.07 4.06
CA GLY A 166 70.68 7.09 5.14
C GLY A 166 71.34 5.76 4.76
N CYS A 167 71.61 5.53 3.47
CA CYS A 167 72.32 4.35 2.96
C CYS A 167 73.82 4.60 2.72
N GLU A 168 74.26 5.87 2.73
CA GLU A 168 75.67 6.28 2.85
C GLU A 168 76.18 6.13 4.29
#